data_AF-A0A7K7BMD6-F1
#
_entry.id   AF-A0A7K7BMD6-F1
#
_cell.length_a   1.000
_cell.length_b   1.000
_cell.length_c   1.000
_cell.angle_alpha   90.00
_cell.angle_beta   90.00
_cell.angle_gamma   90.00
#
_symmetry.space_group_name_H-M   'P 1'
#
loop_
_entity.id
_entity.type
_entity.pdbx_description
1 polymer ?
#
loop_
_entity_poly.entity_id
_entity_poly.type
_entity_poly.pdbx_seq_one_letter_code
_entity_poly.pdbx_strand_id
1 'polypeptide(L)'
;SNWWDNGSNQVAFGRGSKGFIIFNNDDWNMNVNVQTGLPAGTYCDVISGQKENNVCTGKQVFVSEDGTANFQINTDAEDPFIAIHVDAKL
;
A
#
# COMPACT_ATOMS: atom_id res chain seq x y z
N SER A 1 5.75 11.15 6.51
CA SER A 1 4.58 11.12 7.40
C SER A 1 4.16 9.67 7.59
N ASN A 2 3.43 9.34 8.65
CA ASN A 2 2.87 8.00 8.86
C ASN A 2 3.88 6.85 8.74
N TRP A 3 5.02 7.00 9.44
CA TRP A 3 5.97 5.90 9.56
C TRP A 3 5.35 4.77 10.40
N TRP A 4 5.55 3.54 9.96
CA TRP A 4 5.21 2.33 10.68
C TRP A 4 6.30 1.30 10.43
N ASP A 5 6.65 0.54 11.46
CA ASP A 5 7.52 -0.62 11.37
C ASP A 5 7.08 -1.67 12.41
N ASN A 6 7.51 -2.92 12.21
CA ASN A 6 7.25 -4.01 13.14
C ASN A 6 8.43 -4.32 14.09
N GLY A 7 9.46 -3.47 14.13
CA GLY A 7 10.73 -3.74 14.83
C GLY A 7 11.68 -4.71 14.12
N SER A 8 11.34 -5.16 12.89
CA SER A 8 12.14 -6.04 12.03
C SER A 8 12.19 -5.46 10.60
N ASN A 9 11.85 -6.23 9.56
CA ASN A 9 12.00 -5.83 8.16
C ASN A 9 10.66 -5.56 7.45
N GLN A 10 9.59 -5.31 8.20
CA GLN A 10 8.35 -4.75 7.66
C GLN A 10 8.29 -3.26 7.97
N VAL A 11 8.20 -2.44 6.94
CA VAL A 11 8.23 -0.98 7.07
C VAL A 11 7.23 -0.34 6.11
N ALA A 12 6.63 0.77 6.54
CA ALA A 12 5.71 1.56 5.73
C ALA A 12 5.90 3.06 5.99
N PHE A 13 5.69 3.88 4.97
CA PHE A 13 5.67 5.33 5.15
C PHE A 13 4.90 6.06 4.06
N GLY A 14 4.39 7.24 4.44
CA GLY A 14 3.70 8.17 3.56
C GLY A 14 4.54 9.38 3.14
N ARG A 15 4.22 9.91 1.96
CA ARG A 15 4.72 11.18 1.41
C ARG A 15 3.62 12.25 1.48
N GLY A 16 3.46 12.83 2.66
CA GLY A 16 2.34 13.74 2.95
C GLY A 16 1.02 12.98 2.81
N SER A 17 0.09 13.55 2.04
CA SER A 17 -1.20 12.93 1.69
C SER A 17 -1.27 12.54 0.20
N LYS A 18 -0.11 12.33 -0.45
CA LYS A 18 -0.02 12.11 -1.90
C LYS A 18 0.43 10.70 -2.30
N GLY A 19 1.16 10.00 -1.44
CA GLY A 19 1.61 8.64 -1.72
C GLY A 19 1.94 7.87 -0.45
N PHE A 20 1.89 6.55 -0.55
CA PHE A 20 2.19 5.61 0.51
C PHE A 20 2.86 4.37 -0.07
N ILE A 21 3.83 3.82 0.66
CA ILE A 21 4.54 2.60 0.27
C ILE A 21 4.76 1.73 1.51
N ILE A 22 4.68 0.41 1.33
CA ILE A 22 4.87 -0.59 2.37
C ILE A 22 5.65 -1.79 1.83
N PHE A 23 6.56 -2.30 2.64
CA PHE A 23 7.50 -3.37 2.30
C PHE A 23 7.39 -4.52 3.31
N ASN A 24 7.49 -5.75 2.83
CA ASN A 24 7.67 -6.94 3.64
C ASN A 24 8.97 -7.64 3.26
N ASN A 25 10.04 -7.44 4.02
CA ASN A 25 11.30 -8.18 3.83
C ASN A 25 11.62 -9.09 5.03
N ASP A 26 10.59 -9.46 5.82
CA ASP A 26 10.69 -10.51 6.82
C ASP A 26 10.37 -11.87 6.21
N ASP A 27 10.74 -12.95 6.91
CA ASP A 27 10.47 -14.33 6.49
C ASP A 27 9.04 -14.81 6.81
N TRP A 28 8.13 -13.90 7.19
CA TRP A 28 6.71 -14.20 7.43
C TRP A 28 5.75 -13.21 6.75
N ASN A 29 4.52 -13.68 6.50
CA ASN A 29 3.50 -12.89 5.82
C ASN A 29 3.08 -11.66 6.64
N MET A 30 2.88 -10.55 5.95
CA MET A 30 2.31 -9.32 6.50
C MET A 30 0.79 -9.33 6.35
N ASN A 31 0.07 -8.99 7.43
CA ASN A 31 -1.34 -8.59 7.38
C ASN A 31 -1.58 -7.51 8.44
N VAL A 32 -1.55 -6.25 8.04
CA VAL A 32 -1.62 -5.11 8.97
C VAL A 32 -2.56 -4.04 8.45
N ASN A 33 -3.19 -3.30 9.37
CA ASN A 33 -3.93 -2.09 9.05
C ASN A 33 -3.10 -0.88 9.50
N VAL A 34 -2.76 0.01 8.57
CA VAL A 34 -1.86 1.14 8.83
C VAL A 34 -2.45 2.45 8.32
N GLN A 35 -2.09 3.56 8.96
CA GLN A 35 -2.48 4.89 8.55
C GLN A 35 -1.70 5.30 7.30
N THR A 36 -2.38 5.51 6.17
CA THR A 36 -1.71 5.91 4.92
C THR A 36 -1.54 7.43 4.82
N GLY A 37 -2.47 8.18 5.40
CA GLY A 37 -2.63 9.63 5.20
C GLY A 37 -3.21 10.01 3.83
N LEU A 38 -3.63 9.03 3.03
CA LEU A 38 -4.28 9.27 1.74
C LEU A 38 -5.79 9.52 1.94
N PRO A 39 -6.42 10.30 1.06
CA PRO A 39 -7.88 10.40 1.01
C PRO A 39 -8.54 9.05 0.75
N ALA A 40 -9.74 8.84 1.28
CA ALA A 40 -10.50 7.62 1.07
C ALA A 40 -10.76 7.29 -0.41
N GLY A 41 -10.77 6.00 -0.72
CA GLY A 41 -11.07 5.47 -2.05
C GLY A 41 -10.21 4.28 -2.42
N THR A 42 -10.35 3.86 -3.67
CA THR A 42 -9.62 2.70 -4.23
C THR A 42 -8.40 3.19 -5.00
N TYR A 43 -7.25 2.60 -4.73
CA TYR A 43 -5.97 2.91 -5.37
C TYR A 43 -5.42 1.69 -6.07
N CYS A 44 -4.79 1.89 -7.22
CA CYS A 44 -4.04 0.85 -7.91
C CYS A 44 -2.63 0.76 -7.33
N ASP A 45 -2.21 -0.46 -6.98
CA ASP A 45 -0.81 -0.74 -6.69
C ASP A 45 0.01 -0.61 -7.98
N VAL A 46 0.96 0.32 -7.98
CA VAL A 46 1.80 0.60 -9.15
C VAL A 46 3.01 -0.32 -9.28
N ILE A 47 3.19 -1.25 -8.33
CA ILE A 47 4.23 -2.28 -8.38
C ILE A 47 3.70 -3.50 -9.14
N SER A 48 2.56 -4.05 -8.70
CA SER A 48 1.94 -5.20 -9.39
C SER A 48 1.17 -4.85 -10.67
N GLY A 49 1.05 -3.56 -11.01
CA GLY A 49 0.33 -3.12 -12.20
C GLY A 49 0.27 -1.60 -12.34
N GLN A 50 -0.80 -1.10 -12.96
CA GLN A 50 -1.02 0.31 -13.22
C GLN A 50 -2.50 0.66 -13.29
N LYS A 51 -2.83 1.96 -13.21
CA LYS A 51 -4.15 2.49 -13.54
C LYS A 51 -4.27 2.66 -15.05
N GLU A 52 -5.18 1.94 -15.69
CA GLU A 52 -5.46 2.02 -17.12
C GLU A 52 -6.97 2.05 -17.36
N ASN A 53 -7.46 3.04 -18.12
CA ASN A 53 -8.88 3.21 -18.42
C ASN A 53 -9.81 3.17 -17.18
N ASN A 54 -9.36 3.78 -16.08
CA ASN A 54 -10.03 3.79 -14.77
C ASN A 54 -10.25 2.41 -14.13
N VAL A 55 -9.36 1.45 -14.44
CA VAL A 55 -9.28 0.13 -13.82
C VAL A 55 -7.84 -0.12 -13.39
N CYS A 56 -7.64 -0.88 -12.31
CA CYS A 56 -6.32 -1.34 -11.92
C CYS A 56 -6.01 -2.67 -12.61
N THR A 57 -4.85 -2.75 -13.28
CA THR A 57 -4.39 -4.02 -13.88
C THR A 57 -3.77 -4.96 -12.85
N GLY A 58 -3.30 -4.41 -11.73
CA GLY A 58 -2.73 -5.13 -10.60
C GLY A 58 -3.64 -5.14 -9.36
N LYS A 59 -3.01 -5.20 -8.19
CA LYS A 59 -3.74 -5.19 -6.90
C LYS A 59 -4.44 -3.85 -6.67
N GLN A 60 -5.52 -3.91 -5.91
CA GLN A 60 -6.26 -2.73 -5.44
C GLN A 60 -6.09 -2.59 -3.94
N VAL A 61 -5.93 -1.34 -3.48
CA VAL A 61 -5.90 -0.99 -2.06
C VAL A 61 -7.08 -0.09 -1.76
N PHE A 62 -7.86 -0.47 -0.77
CA PHE A 62 -8.99 0.32 -0.27
C PHE A 62 -8.53 1.15 0.93
N VAL A 63 -8.59 2.48 0.80
CA VAL A 63 -8.33 3.42 1.88
C VAL A 63 -9.68 3.86 2.46
N SER A 64 -9.85 3.63 3.76
CA SER A 64 -11.05 3.99 4.52
C SER A 64 -11.15 5.51 4.76
N GLU A 65 -12.31 5.98 5.25
CA GLU A 65 -12.56 7.40 5.54
C GLU A 65 -11.57 8.03 6.52
N ASP A 66 -11.03 7.23 7.43
CA ASP A 66 -10.02 7.63 8.41
C ASP A 66 -8.57 7.59 7.87
N GLY A 67 -8.39 7.29 6.58
CA GLY A 67 -7.09 7.19 5.92
C GLY A 67 -6.34 5.87 6.18
N THR A 68 -6.93 4.92 6.91
CA THR A 68 -6.34 3.59 7.13
C THR A 68 -6.58 2.66 5.94
N ALA A 69 -5.68 1.71 5.74
CA ALA A 69 -5.83 0.64 4.76
C ALA A 69 -5.18 -0.66 5.24
N ASN A 70 -5.81 -1.78 4.92
CA ASN A 70 -5.27 -3.10 5.17
C ASN A 70 -4.33 -3.52 4.02
N PHE A 71 -3.13 -3.99 4.38
CA PHE A 71 -2.16 -4.54 3.45
C PHE A 71 -1.87 -5.99 3.81
N GLN A 72 -1.92 -6.84 2.78
CA GLN A 72 -1.56 -8.25 2.85
C GLN A 72 -0.46 -8.51 1.84
N ILE A 73 0.73 -8.85 2.32
CA ILE A 73 1.91 -9.11 1.49
C ILE A 73 2.52 -10.42 1.96
N ASN A 74 2.37 -11.46 1.15
CA ASN A 74 3.01 -12.74 1.40
C ASN A 74 4.49 -12.69 1.05
N THR A 75 5.28 -13.54 1.69
CA THR A 75 6.72 -13.65 1.44
C THR A 75 7.05 -14.34 0.11
N ASP A 76 6.09 -15.03 -0.51
CA ASP A 76 6.19 -15.64 -1.82
C ASP A 76 5.68 -14.74 -2.97
N ALA A 77 5.29 -13.50 -2.66
CA ALA A 77 4.94 -12.53 -3.68
C ALA A 77 6.14 -12.22 -4.59
N GLU A 78 5.90 -12.09 -5.90
CA GLU A 78 6.92 -11.68 -6.88
C GLU A 78 7.63 -10.40 -6.45
N ASP A 79 6.83 -9.40 -6.04
CA ASP A 79 7.29 -8.17 -5.42
C ASP A 79 6.68 -8.04 -4.01
N PRO A 80 7.46 -8.21 -2.92
CA PRO A 80 6.94 -8.17 -1.56
C PRO A 80 6.82 -6.73 -1.02
N PHE A 81 6.27 -5.82 -1.83
CA PHE A 81 5.99 -4.44 -1.47
C PHE A 81 4.84 -3.89 -2.33
N ILE A 82 4.15 -2.87 -1.82
CA ILE A 82 3.00 -2.22 -2.47
C ILE A 82 3.20 -0.71 -2.44
N ALA A 83 2.91 -0.02 -3.55
CA ALA A 83 2.98 1.42 -3.64
C ALA A 83 1.70 2.01 -4.25
N ILE A 84 1.14 3.03 -3.59
CA ILE A 84 -0.08 3.71 -4.04
C ILE A 84 0.09 5.24 -3.95
N HIS A 85 -0.52 5.98 -4.87
CA HIS A 85 -0.50 7.44 -4.87
C HIS A 85 -1.75 8.04 -5.51
N VAL A 86 -1.98 9.34 -5.28
CA VAL A 86 -3.21 10.05 -5.68
C VAL A 86 -3.51 9.99 -7.19
N ASP A 87 -2.49 9.97 -8.05
CA ASP A 87 -2.69 9.85 -9.50
C ASP A 87 -3.05 8.41 -9.95
N ALA A 88 -2.86 7.41 -9.08
CA ALA A 88 -3.26 6.02 -9.27
C ALA A 88 -4.59 5.68 -8.54
N LYS A 89 -5.31 6.70 -8.04
CA LYS A 89 -6.64 6.55 -7.45
C LYS A 89 -7.72 6.37 -8.53
N LEU A 90 -8.68 5.46 -8.34
CA LEU A 90 -9.85 5.28 -9.22
C LEU A 90 -10.93 6.34 -9.03
#